data_AF-A0A2J8T7F4-F1
#
_entry.id   AF-A0A2J8T7F4-F1
#
_cell.length_a   1.000
_cell.length_b   1.000
_cell.length_c   1.000
_cell.angle_alpha   90.00
_cell.angle_beta   90.00
_cell.angle_gamma   90.00
#
_symmetry.space_group_name_H-M   'P 1'
#
loop_
_entity.id
_entity.type
_entity.pdbx_description
1 polymer ?
#
loop_
_entity_poly.entity_id
_entity_poly.type
_entity_poly.pdbx_seq_one_letter_code
_entity_poly.pdbx_strand_id
1 'polypeptide(L)'
;MFQIPVENLDNIRKDLKGFDPGEKYFHNTSWGDVSLWEPSGKKVRYRTKPYCCGLCKYSTKVLTSFKNHLHRYHEDEIDQELVIPCPNCVFASQPKVVGRHFRMFHAPVRKVQNYTVNILGETKSSRSDVISFTCLKCNFSNTLYYSMKKHVLVAHFHYLINSYFGLRTEEMGEQLKTNDTVSIEKIPPPDKYYCKKCNANASSQDALMYHILTSDIHRDLENKLRSVI
;
A
#
# COMPACT_ATOMS: atom_id res chain seq x y z
N MET A 1 -34.71 8.06 -6.89
CA MET A 1 -34.92 7.25 -8.10
C MET A 1 -35.93 8.03 -8.94
N PHE A 2 -35.47 8.77 -9.95
CA PHE A 2 -36.38 9.57 -10.77
C PHE A 2 -36.97 8.67 -11.86
N GLN A 3 -38.24 8.28 -11.69
CA GLN A 3 -38.98 7.55 -12.71
C GLN A 3 -39.39 8.55 -13.80
N ILE A 4 -38.84 8.40 -15.01
CA ILE A 4 -39.33 9.14 -16.17
C ILE A 4 -40.62 8.43 -16.63
N PRO A 5 -41.77 9.13 -16.76
CA PRO A 5 -43.03 8.54 -17.20
C PRO A 5 -42.92 7.96 -18.61
N VAL A 6 -43.48 6.77 -18.81
CA VAL A 6 -43.44 5.98 -20.07
C VAL A 6 -43.97 6.75 -21.27
N GLU A 7 -44.87 7.71 -21.07
CA GLU A 7 -45.44 8.57 -22.12
C GLU A 7 -44.40 9.46 -22.81
N ASN A 8 -43.29 9.77 -22.14
CA ASN A 8 -42.20 10.54 -22.73
C ASN A 8 -41.35 9.70 -23.69
N LEU A 9 -41.29 8.37 -23.50
CA LEU A 9 -40.51 7.47 -24.36
C LEU A 9 -41.11 7.35 -25.76
N ASP A 10 -42.45 7.38 -25.88
CA ASP A 10 -43.11 7.28 -27.17
C ASP A 10 -42.97 8.55 -28.02
N ASN A 11 -42.94 9.72 -27.38
CA ASN A 11 -42.67 11.00 -28.06
C ASN A 11 -41.19 11.10 -28.47
N ILE A 12 -40.26 10.75 -27.58
CA ILE A 12 -38.83 10.66 -27.91
C ILE A 12 -38.60 9.65 -29.06
N ARG A 13 -39.31 8.52 -29.08
CA ARG A 13 -39.23 7.53 -30.16
C ARG A 13 -39.76 8.05 -31.50
N LYS A 14 -40.74 8.96 -31.49
CA LYS A 14 -41.24 9.61 -32.71
C LYS A 14 -40.27 10.67 -33.21
N ASP A 15 -39.67 11.46 -32.32
CA ASP A 15 -38.67 12.47 -32.68
C ASP A 15 -37.38 11.85 -33.23
N LEU A 16 -36.99 10.68 -32.71
CA LEU A 16 -35.82 9.93 -33.19
C LEU A 16 -36.05 9.23 -34.54
N LYS A 17 -37.31 9.01 -34.97
CA LYS A 17 -37.61 8.33 -36.24
C LYS A 17 -37.33 9.19 -37.49
N GLY A 18 -37.11 10.50 -37.32
CA GLY A 18 -36.85 11.42 -38.43
C GLY A 18 -35.37 11.70 -38.70
N PHE A 19 -34.47 11.24 -37.84
CA PHE A 19 -33.03 11.53 -37.97
C PHE A 19 -32.28 10.30 -38.50
N ASP A 20 -32.32 10.12 -39.81
CA ASP A 20 -31.39 9.26 -40.53
C ASP A 20 -30.31 10.15 -41.17
N PRO A 21 -29.06 10.17 -40.64
CA PRO A 21 -27.99 10.99 -41.20
C PRO A 21 -27.62 10.61 -42.65
N GLY A 22 -28.13 9.48 -43.15
CA GLY A 22 -27.76 8.89 -44.43
C GLY A 22 -26.32 8.38 -44.42
N GLU A 23 -26.03 7.41 -45.28
CA GLU A 23 -24.72 6.75 -45.38
C GLU A 23 -23.60 7.65 -45.92
N LYS A 24 -23.92 8.90 -46.26
CA LYS A 24 -23.02 9.93 -46.82
C LYS A 24 -21.86 10.37 -45.91
N TYR A 25 -21.89 9.98 -44.63
CA TYR A 25 -20.78 10.24 -43.69
C TYR A 25 -20.01 8.96 -43.29
N PHE A 26 -20.42 7.80 -43.80
CA PHE A 26 -19.87 6.48 -43.42
C PHE A 26 -19.17 5.78 -44.59
N HIS A 27 -18.70 6.52 -45.60
CA HIS A 27 -18.09 5.97 -46.81
C HIS A 27 -16.85 5.08 -46.57
N ASN A 28 -16.29 5.11 -45.36
CA ASN A 28 -15.07 4.38 -45.00
C ASN A 28 -15.22 3.51 -43.73
N THR A 29 -16.41 3.39 -43.15
CA THR A 29 -16.63 2.55 -41.96
C THR A 29 -17.88 1.72 -42.13
N SER A 30 -17.69 0.43 -42.37
CA SER A 30 -18.74 -0.57 -42.32
C SER A 30 -19.09 -0.89 -40.86
N TRP A 31 -20.28 -1.47 -40.61
CA TRP A 31 -20.64 -1.96 -39.27
C TRP A 31 -19.65 -3.00 -38.71
N GLY A 32 -18.87 -3.67 -39.58
CA GLY A 32 -17.78 -4.56 -39.18
C GLY A 32 -16.59 -3.85 -38.53
N ASP A 33 -16.42 -2.55 -38.79
CA ASP A 33 -15.32 -1.74 -38.25
C ASP A 33 -15.65 -1.15 -36.87
N VAL A 34 -16.94 -1.03 -36.54
CA VAL A 34 -17.43 -0.49 -35.26
C VAL A 34 -17.54 -1.59 -34.19
N SER A 35 -17.86 -2.82 -34.58
CA SER A 35 -17.74 -3.99 -33.71
C SER A 35 -17.70 -5.29 -34.51
N LEU A 36 -16.66 -6.12 -34.27
CA LEU A 36 -16.66 -7.56 -34.61
C LEU A 36 -17.67 -8.28 -33.70
N TRP A 37 -18.97 -8.06 -33.90
CA TRP A 37 -19.98 -8.93 -33.31
C TRP A 37 -20.02 -10.23 -34.11
N GLU A 38 -19.04 -11.09 -33.86
CA GLU A 38 -19.15 -12.49 -34.24
C GLU A 38 -20.20 -13.14 -33.34
N PRO A 39 -21.25 -13.78 -33.89
CA PRO A 39 -22.09 -14.68 -33.13
C PRO A 39 -21.23 -15.90 -32.77
N SER A 40 -20.46 -15.79 -31.69
CA SER A 40 -19.66 -16.90 -31.19
C SER A 40 -20.62 -17.98 -30.70
N GLY A 41 -21.00 -18.89 -31.59
CA GLY A 41 -21.90 -20.03 -31.35
C GLY A 41 -21.37 -21.04 -30.33
N LYS A 42 -20.28 -20.72 -29.63
CA LYS A 42 -19.77 -21.45 -28.50
C LYS A 42 -19.78 -20.49 -27.32
N LYS A 43 -20.79 -20.59 -26.45
CA LYS A 43 -20.74 -20.02 -25.10
C LYS A 43 -19.36 -20.39 -24.53
N VAL A 44 -18.48 -19.41 -24.39
CA VAL A 44 -17.13 -19.66 -23.86
C VAL A 44 -17.34 -20.25 -22.48
N ARG A 45 -17.01 -21.54 -22.32
CA ARG A 45 -17.15 -22.21 -21.02
C ARG A 45 -16.38 -21.38 -20.01
N TYR A 46 -17.04 -21.05 -18.89
CA TYR A 46 -16.44 -20.26 -17.83
C TYR A 46 -15.11 -20.90 -17.43
N ARG A 47 -14.05 -20.08 -17.36
CA ARG A 47 -12.73 -20.58 -17.01
C ARG A 47 -12.72 -20.87 -15.52
N THR A 48 -12.47 -22.13 -15.18
CA THR A 48 -12.60 -22.65 -13.81
C THR A 48 -11.35 -22.46 -12.96
N LYS A 49 -10.27 -21.91 -13.54
CA LYS A 49 -8.99 -21.72 -12.86
C LYS A 49 -8.84 -20.26 -12.40
N PRO A 50 -8.13 -20.02 -11.28
CA PRO A 50 -8.09 -18.70 -10.63
C PRO A 50 -7.34 -17.63 -11.45
N TYR A 51 -6.42 -18.02 -12.34
CA TYR A 51 -5.68 -17.09 -13.20
C TYR A 51 -6.03 -17.33 -14.66
N CYS A 52 -6.60 -16.32 -15.31
CA CYS A 52 -7.09 -16.37 -16.69
C CYS A 52 -6.53 -15.20 -17.49
N CYS A 53 -6.06 -15.47 -18.71
CA CYS A 53 -5.67 -14.43 -19.67
C CYS A 53 -6.94 -13.89 -20.35
N GLY A 54 -7.02 -12.57 -20.50
CA GLY A 54 -8.12 -11.88 -21.19
C GLY A 54 -8.05 -12.04 -22.71
N LEU A 55 -6.86 -12.01 -23.28
CA LEU A 55 -6.61 -12.04 -24.75
C LEU A 55 -6.71 -13.42 -25.38
N CYS A 56 -6.40 -14.48 -24.65
CA CYS A 56 -6.35 -15.83 -25.20
C CYS A 56 -6.97 -16.85 -24.24
N LYS A 57 -7.22 -18.09 -24.69
CA LYS A 57 -7.90 -19.16 -23.92
C LYS A 57 -7.09 -19.74 -22.74
N TYR A 58 -5.89 -19.23 -22.48
CA TYR A 58 -5.00 -19.76 -21.45
C TYR A 58 -5.52 -19.51 -20.02
N SER A 59 -5.43 -20.54 -19.17
CA SER A 59 -5.73 -20.43 -17.74
C SER A 59 -4.92 -21.42 -16.91
N THR A 60 -4.54 -21.02 -15.70
CA THR A 60 -3.70 -21.83 -14.80
C THR A 60 -4.07 -21.62 -13.33
N LYS A 61 -3.65 -22.58 -12.48
CA LYS A 61 -3.77 -22.48 -11.02
C LYS A 61 -2.55 -21.81 -10.38
N VAL A 62 -1.44 -21.67 -11.12
CA VAL A 62 -0.16 -21.20 -10.59
C VAL A 62 0.17 -19.83 -11.17
N LEU A 63 0.38 -18.84 -10.31
CA LEU A 63 0.66 -17.46 -10.72
C LEU A 63 1.96 -17.33 -11.55
N THR A 64 3.00 -18.10 -11.25
CA THR A 64 4.28 -18.04 -11.98
C THR A 64 4.12 -18.49 -13.43
N SER A 65 3.42 -19.60 -13.67
CA SER A 65 3.08 -20.07 -15.03
C SER A 65 2.19 -19.10 -15.79
N PHE A 66 1.40 -18.29 -15.08
CA PHE A 66 0.60 -17.24 -15.68
C PHE A 66 1.45 -16.04 -16.10
N LYS A 67 2.33 -15.55 -15.21
CA LYS A 67 3.28 -14.47 -15.51
C LYS A 67 4.18 -14.82 -16.68
N ASN A 68 4.72 -16.04 -16.70
CA ASN A 68 5.56 -16.50 -17.81
C ASN A 68 4.80 -16.60 -19.13
N HIS A 69 3.49 -16.88 -19.09
CA HIS A 69 2.66 -16.87 -20.30
C HIS A 69 2.46 -15.44 -20.82
N LEU A 70 2.10 -14.50 -19.94
CA LEU A 70 1.95 -13.09 -20.34
C LEU A 70 3.27 -12.54 -20.91
N HIS A 71 4.40 -12.79 -20.24
CA HIS A 71 5.73 -12.34 -20.68
C HIS A 71 6.23 -13.02 -21.97
N ARG A 72 5.61 -14.11 -22.44
CA ARG A 72 6.04 -14.77 -23.69
C ARG A 72 5.12 -14.49 -24.86
N TYR A 73 3.85 -14.22 -24.60
CA TYR A 73 2.82 -14.15 -25.63
C TYR A 73 2.14 -12.78 -25.69
N HIS A 74 2.27 -11.96 -24.65
CA HIS A 74 1.54 -10.70 -24.45
C HIS A 74 2.42 -9.63 -23.75
N GLU A 75 3.72 -9.57 -24.06
CA GLU A 75 4.70 -8.67 -23.40
C GLU A 75 4.26 -7.21 -23.35
N ASP A 76 3.69 -6.72 -24.45
CA ASP A 76 3.26 -5.32 -24.58
C ASP A 76 1.91 -5.04 -23.88
N GLU A 77 1.20 -6.08 -23.43
CA GLU A 77 -0.19 -6.00 -22.94
C GLU A 77 -0.35 -6.51 -21.49
N ILE A 78 0.74 -6.94 -20.82
CA ILE A 78 0.73 -7.61 -19.50
C ILE A 78 -0.10 -6.88 -18.43
N ASP A 79 -0.02 -5.55 -18.40
CA ASP A 79 -0.69 -4.72 -17.39
C ASP A 79 -2.23 -4.73 -17.52
N GLN A 80 -2.75 -5.06 -18.69
CA GLN A 80 -4.19 -5.08 -18.98
C GLN A 80 -4.84 -6.46 -18.71
N GLU A 81 -4.01 -7.51 -18.61
CA GLU A 81 -4.42 -8.90 -18.83
C GLU A 81 -4.61 -9.77 -17.60
N LEU A 82 -4.04 -9.37 -16.47
CA LEU A 82 -4.22 -10.11 -15.24
C LEU A 82 -5.63 -9.85 -14.71
N VAL A 83 -6.52 -10.85 -14.82
CA VAL A 83 -7.81 -10.86 -14.15
C VAL A 83 -7.75 -11.80 -12.95
N ILE A 84 -8.16 -11.30 -11.78
CA ILE A 84 -8.26 -12.08 -10.53
C ILE A 84 -9.71 -12.10 -10.04
N PRO A 85 -10.17 -13.19 -9.42
CA PRO A 85 -11.47 -13.24 -8.77
C PRO A 85 -11.46 -12.50 -7.42
N CYS A 86 -12.61 -11.96 -7.03
CA CYS A 86 -12.88 -11.48 -5.68
C CYS A 86 -12.99 -12.68 -4.73
N PRO A 87 -12.42 -12.62 -3.50
CA PRO A 87 -12.55 -13.72 -2.54
C PRO A 87 -13.96 -13.90 -1.99
N ASN A 88 -14.82 -12.86 -2.04
CA ASN A 88 -16.10 -12.83 -1.34
C ASN A 88 -17.32 -12.90 -2.27
N CYS A 89 -17.15 -12.80 -3.59
CA CYS A 89 -18.24 -12.93 -4.55
C CYS A 89 -17.74 -13.35 -5.94
N VAL A 90 -18.67 -13.52 -6.88
CA VAL A 90 -18.41 -13.96 -8.26
C VAL A 90 -17.73 -12.92 -9.16
N PHE A 91 -17.46 -11.71 -8.65
CA PHE A 91 -16.82 -10.65 -9.42
C PHE A 91 -15.35 -10.98 -9.73
N ALA A 92 -14.91 -10.78 -10.97
CA ALA A 92 -13.51 -10.94 -11.38
C ALA A 92 -13.11 -9.80 -12.31
N SER A 93 -11.95 -9.19 -12.06
CA SER A 93 -11.42 -8.09 -12.88
C SER A 93 -9.92 -7.91 -12.62
N GLN A 94 -9.32 -6.83 -13.14
CA GLN A 94 -7.92 -6.49 -12.87
C GLN A 94 -7.66 -6.29 -11.37
N PRO A 95 -6.46 -6.62 -10.85
CA PRO A 95 -6.14 -6.50 -9.42
C PRO A 95 -6.47 -5.14 -8.81
N LYS A 96 -6.21 -4.05 -9.54
CA LYS A 96 -6.54 -2.68 -9.11
C LYS A 96 -8.05 -2.48 -8.94
N VAL A 97 -8.84 -3.01 -9.88
CA VAL A 97 -10.30 -2.93 -9.90
C VAL A 97 -10.91 -3.85 -8.85
N VAL A 98 -10.41 -5.08 -8.71
CA VAL A 98 -10.87 -6.03 -7.67
C VAL A 98 -10.55 -5.50 -6.29
N GLY A 99 -9.41 -4.85 -6.08
CA GLY A 99 -9.10 -4.17 -4.82
C GLY A 99 -10.07 -3.03 -4.51
N ARG A 100 -10.52 -2.27 -5.53
CA ARG A 100 -11.55 -1.23 -5.37
C ARG A 100 -12.92 -1.85 -5.10
N HIS A 101 -13.33 -2.84 -5.88
CA HIS A 101 -14.56 -3.59 -5.70
C HIS A 101 -14.64 -4.20 -4.30
N PHE A 102 -13.57 -4.86 -3.85
CA PHE A 102 -13.47 -5.38 -2.48
C PHE A 102 -13.67 -4.23 -1.49
N ARG A 103 -12.96 -3.10 -1.64
CA ARG A 103 -13.15 -1.93 -0.76
C ARG A 103 -14.56 -1.34 -0.74
N MET A 104 -15.32 -1.42 -1.83
CA MET A 104 -16.65 -0.82 -1.93
C MET A 104 -17.77 -1.76 -1.47
N PHE A 105 -17.63 -3.06 -1.74
CA PHE A 105 -18.73 -4.03 -1.57
C PHE A 105 -18.48 -5.06 -0.47
N HIS A 106 -17.22 -5.26 -0.07
CA HIS A 106 -16.83 -6.33 0.85
C HIS A 106 -15.93 -5.89 2.00
N ALA A 107 -15.24 -4.76 1.86
CA ALA A 107 -14.48 -4.22 2.96
C ALA A 107 -15.49 -3.82 4.04
N PRO A 108 -15.21 -4.17 5.29
CA PRO A 108 -15.99 -3.67 6.41
C PRO A 108 -16.04 -2.15 6.29
N VAL A 109 -17.23 -1.57 6.43
CA VAL A 109 -17.43 -0.12 6.43
C VAL A 109 -16.49 0.47 7.47
N ARG A 110 -15.32 0.95 7.04
CA ARG A 110 -14.49 1.79 7.88
C ARG A 110 -15.34 3.03 8.09
N LYS A 111 -15.84 3.22 9.31
CA LYS A 111 -16.42 4.49 9.71
C LYS A 111 -15.35 5.54 9.40
N VAL A 112 -15.56 6.30 8.32
CA VAL A 112 -14.96 7.62 8.17
C VAL A 112 -15.30 8.32 9.48
N GLN A 113 -14.28 8.79 10.21
CA GLN A 113 -14.51 9.63 11.39
C GLN A 113 -15.24 10.89 10.91
N ASN A 114 -16.56 10.82 10.91
CA ASN A 114 -17.46 11.95 10.78
C ASN A 114 -18.24 12.01 12.09
N TYR A 115 -17.94 13.07 12.83
CA TYR A 115 -18.75 13.69 13.87
C TYR A 115 -20.24 13.31 13.75
N THR A 116 -20.75 12.49 14.66
CA THR A 116 -22.18 12.47 15.05
C THR A 116 -22.37 11.58 16.28
N VAL A 117 -23.19 12.10 17.18
CA VAL A 117 -23.51 11.69 18.55
C VAL A 117 -24.22 10.33 18.59
N ASN A 118 -23.97 9.59 19.68
CA ASN A 118 -24.65 8.35 20.10
C ASN A 118 -26.15 8.31 19.79
N ILE A 119 -26.64 7.22 19.17
CA ILE A 119 -27.91 6.57 19.55
C ILE A 119 -27.75 5.04 19.42
N LEU A 120 -27.79 4.40 20.59
CA LEU A 120 -28.34 3.08 20.93
C LEU A 120 -27.91 1.81 20.14
N GLY A 121 -27.36 0.84 20.88
CA GLY A 121 -27.70 -0.57 20.70
C GLY A 121 -26.58 -1.53 20.31
N GLU A 122 -26.09 -2.26 21.31
CA GLU A 122 -25.66 -3.66 21.22
C GLU A 122 -24.29 -4.00 20.58
N THR A 123 -23.34 -4.20 21.50
CA THR A 123 -22.41 -5.34 21.58
C THR A 123 -22.28 -6.18 20.31
N LYS A 124 -21.10 -6.18 19.66
CA LYS A 124 -20.16 -7.32 19.66
C LYS A 124 -18.77 -6.81 19.28
N SER A 125 -17.83 -7.04 20.19
CA SER A 125 -16.40 -6.87 19.99
C SER A 125 -15.95 -7.71 18.79
N SER A 126 -15.59 -7.06 17.68
CA SER A 126 -14.75 -7.68 16.65
C SER A 126 -13.41 -6.97 16.68
N ARG A 127 -12.39 -7.72 17.11
CA ARG A 127 -11.01 -7.27 17.20
C ARG A 127 -10.58 -6.72 15.84
N SER A 128 -10.33 -5.42 15.83
CA SER A 128 -9.68 -4.68 14.77
C SER A 128 -8.38 -5.38 14.36
N ASP A 129 -8.27 -5.82 13.11
CA ASP A 129 -6.99 -6.21 12.49
C ASP A 129 -6.13 -4.96 12.31
N VAL A 130 -5.62 -4.44 13.44
CA VAL A 130 -4.47 -3.57 13.44
C VAL A 130 -3.27 -4.49 13.25
N ILE A 131 -2.57 -4.36 12.12
CA ILE A 131 -1.29 -5.04 11.90
C ILE A 131 -0.41 -4.67 13.09
N SER A 132 -0.16 -5.64 13.95
CA SER A 132 0.61 -5.50 15.17
C SER A 132 1.84 -6.38 15.05
N PHE A 133 3.00 -5.76 15.21
CA PHE A 133 4.26 -6.45 15.36
C PHE A 133 4.28 -7.06 16.77
N THR A 134 4.80 -8.27 16.92
CA THR A 134 4.86 -8.96 18.20
C THR A 134 6.28 -9.41 18.47
N CYS A 135 6.82 -9.06 19.63
CA CYS A 135 8.13 -9.55 20.02
C CYS A 135 8.06 -11.04 20.34
N LEU A 136 8.86 -11.84 19.65
CA LEU A 136 8.90 -13.30 19.82
C LEU A 136 9.49 -13.74 21.18
N LYS A 137 10.16 -12.84 21.92
CA LYS A 137 10.75 -13.14 23.24
C LYS A 137 9.80 -12.91 24.42
N CYS A 138 8.89 -11.94 24.35
CA CYS A 138 8.06 -11.57 25.50
C CYS A 138 6.59 -11.29 25.16
N ASN A 139 6.14 -11.61 23.94
CA ASN A 139 4.76 -11.39 23.46
C ASN A 139 4.28 -9.93 23.56
N PHE A 140 5.18 -8.97 23.74
CA PHE A 140 4.86 -7.54 23.64
C PHE A 140 4.42 -7.24 22.20
N SER A 141 3.28 -6.59 22.02
CA SER A 141 2.76 -6.23 20.70
C SER A 141 2.69 -4.71 20.52
N ASN A 142 3.05 -4.21 19.35
CA ASN A 142 2.91 -2.80 19.01
C ASN A 142 2.51 -2.63 17.54
N THR A 143 1.75 -1.58 17.25
CA THR A 143 1.29 -1.27 15.89
C THR A 143 2.36 -0.57 15.06
N LEU A 144 3.35 0.04 15.72
CA LEU A 144 4.48 0.73 15.09
C LEU A 144 5.72 -0.16 15.10
N TYR A 145 6.28 -0.39 13.91
CA TYR A 145 7.50 -1.18 13.74
C TYR A 145 8.70 -0.56 14.46
N TYR A 146 8.81 0.77 14.44
CA TYR A 146 9.85 1.50 15.17
C TYR A 146 9.76 1.24 16.69
N SER A 147 8.56 1.32 17.26
CA SER A 147 8.34 1.06 18.68
C SER A 147 8.69 -0.39 19.05
N MET A 148 8.44 -1.34 18.15
CA MET A 148 8.86 -2.72 18.32
C MET A 148 10.39 -2.87 18.29
N LYS A 149 11.06 -2.26 17.30
CA LYS A 149 12.53 -2.22 17.25
C LYS A 149 13.14 -1.61 18.52
N LYS A 150 12.59 -0.48 19.00
CA LYS A 150 13.00 0.17 20.26
C LYS A 150 12.79 -0.77 21.44
N HIS A 151 11.63 -1.43 21.53
CA HIS A 151 11.35 -2.42 22.56
C HIS A 151 12.38 -3.56 22.55
N VAL A 152 12.61 -4.21 21.40
CA VAL A 152 13.54 -5.33 21.30
C VAL A 152 14.97 -4.91 21.66
N LEU A 153 15.42 -3.75 21.17
CA LEU A 153 16.75 -3.22 21.50
C LEU A 153 16.91 -2.93 23.00
N VAL A 154 15.94 -2.24 23.61
CA VAL A 154 16.00 -1.83 25.02
C VAL A 154 15.78 -3.00 25.99
N ALA A 155 14.79 -3.85 25.73
CA ALA A 155 14.38 -4.91 26.65
C ALA A 155 15.19 -6.21 26.48
N HIS A 156 15.66 -6.53 25.28
CA HIS A 156 16.27 -7.82 24.98
C HIS A 156 17.72 -7.76 24.51
N PHE A 157 18.16 -6.59 24.05
CA PHE A 157 19.52 -6.38 23.55
C PHE A 157 20.20 -5.17 24.22
N HIS A 158 19.95 -4.98 25.51
CA HIS A 158 20.51 -3.87 26.28
C HIS A 158 22.05 -3.78 26.16
N TYR A 159 22.73 -4.92 26.09
CA TYR A 159 24.18 -4.98 25.89
C TYR A 159 24.65 -4.36 24.57
N LEU A 160 23.82 -4.36 23.52
CA LEU A 160 24.15 -3.73 22.25
C LEU A 160 24.06 -2.20 22.34
N ILE A 161 23.18 -1.65 23.18
CA ILE A 161 22.97 -0.20 23.31
C ILE A 161 24.29 0.51 23.61
N ASN A 162 25.08 -0.01 24.56
CA ASN A 162 26.37 0.57 24.94
C ASN A 162 27.41 0.59 23.80
N SER A 163 27.24 -0.25 22.78
CA SER A 163 28.12 -0.31 21.59
C SER A 163 27.79 0.78 20.58
N TYR A 164 26.58 1.32 20.58
CA TYR A 164 26.14 2.38 19.67
C TYR A 164 25.99 3.73 20.39
N PHE A 165 25.62 3.76 21.67
CA PHE A 165 25.39 5.00 22.43
C PHE A 165 26.68 5.58 23.01
N GLY A 166 26.96 6.83 22.67
CA GLY A 166 27.96 7.68 23.31
C GLY A 166 27.32 8.93 23.92
N LEU A 167 27.82 9.31 25.09
CA LEU A 167 27.54 10.58 25.74
C LEU A 167 28.86 11.34 25.86
N ARG A 168 28.90 12.59 25.37
CA ARG A 168 30.01 13.49 25.64
C ARG A 168 29.71 14.18 26.97
N THR A 169 30.39 13.74 28.02
CA THR A 169 30.44 14.51 29.26
C THR A 169 31.57 15.51 29.13
N GLU A 170 31.25 16.78 29.32
CA GLU A 170 32.17 17.94 29.30
C GLU A 170 33.12 17.89 30.51
N GLU A 171 33.95 16.86 30.61
CA GLU A 171 34.95 16.71 31.68
C GLU A 171 36.16 15.91 31.20
N MET A 172 36.81 16.38 30.13
CA MET A 172 38.26 16.24 29.91
C MET A 172 38.68 17.15 28.76
N GLY A 173 38.97 18.42 29.06
CA GLY A 173 39.39 19.39 28.05
C GLY A 173 39.80 20.76 28.57
N GLU A 174 40.13 20.90 29.86
CA GLU A 174 40.93 22.04 30.29
C GLU A 174 42.41 21.75 30.00
N GLN A 175 43.07 22.73 29.39
CA GLN A 175 44.51 22.89 29.12
C GLN A 175 45.05 22.41 27.77
N LEU A 176 44.88 23.25 26.74
CA LEU A 176 45.97 24.03 26.14
C LEU A 176 45.35 25.16 25.27
N LYS A 177 45.15 26.37 25.81
CA LYS A 177 45.89 27.63 25.45
C LYS A 177 46.08 27.81 23.93
N THR A 178 45.69 28.90 23.25
CA THR A 178 45.58 30.32 23.61
C THR A 178 45.14 31.09 22.35
N ASN A 179 44.51 32.25 22.56
CA ASN A 179 44.40 33.43 21.68
C ASN A 179 43.10 33.64 20.88
N ASP A 180 42.43 34.70 21.35
CA ASP A 180 41.89 35.82 20.58
C ASP A 180 40.57 35.68 19.80
N THR A 181 39.56 36.25 20.46
CA THR A 181 38.63 37.28 19.95
C THR A 181 37.54 36.88 18.94
N VAL A 182 36.32 37.31 19.26
CA VAL A 182 35.13 37.52 18.41
C VAL A 182 34.28 36.27 18.12
N SER A 183 33.13 36.14 18.80
CA SER A 183 31.81 36.49 18.22
C SER A 183 30.69 35.86 19.05
N ILE A 184 29.76 36.71 19.52
CA ILE A 184 28.48 36.30 20.09
C ILE A 184 27.60 35.85 18.92
N GLU A 185 27.63 34.58 18.56
CA GLU A 185 26.66 33.99 17.63
C GLU A 185 26.18 32.64 18.16
N LYS A 186 24.88 32.58 18.46
CA LYS A 186 24.01 31.42 18.70
C LYS A 186 24.69 30.05 18.53
N ILE A 187 25.32 29.54 19.58
CA ILE A 187 25.83 28.17 19.64
C ILE A 187 24.60 27.27 19.90
N PRO A 188 24.20 26.38 18.97
CA PRO A 188 23.22 25.34 19.28
C PRO A 188 23.74 24.52 20.47
N PRO A 189 22.90 24.09 21.41
CA PRO A 189 23.35 23.29 22.54
C PRO A 189 24.23 22.15 22.05
N PRO A 190 25.42 21.92 22.63
CA PRO A 190 26.31 20.86 22.15
C PRO A 190 25.53 19.56 22.17
N ASP A 191 25.47 18.88 21.02
CA ASP A 191 24.82 17.59 20.87
C ASP A 191 25.52 16.59 21.79
N LYS A 192 24.98 16.44 23.00
CA LYS A 192 25.57 15.62 24.07
C LYS A 192 25.61 14.14 23.67
N TYR A 193 24.74 13.72 22.75
CA TYR A 193 24.59 12.34 22.34
C TYR A 193 25.22 12.12 20.97
N TYR A 194 25.95 11.02 20.81
CA TYR A 194 26.51 10.62 19.52
C TYR A 194 26.51 9.11 19.32
N CYS A 195 26.47 8.68 18.06
CA CYS A 195 26.61 7.28 17.71
C CYS A 195 28.08 6.88 17.70
N LYS A 196 28.49 5.91 18.53
CA LYS A 196 29.87 5.41 18.58
C LYS A 196 30.35 4.75 17.28
N LYS A 197 29.44 4.32 16.41
CA LYS A 197 29.77 3.58 15.17
C LYS A 197 29.98 4.49 13.95
N CYS A 198 29.16 5.53 13.80
CA CYS A 198 29.23 6.45 12.67
C CYS A 198 29.56 7.89 13.06
N ASN A 199 29.77 8.15 14.36
CA ASN A 199 30.02 9.45 14.95
C ASN A 199 28.95 10.51 14.65
N ALA A 200 27.72 10.09 14.32
CA ALA A 200 26.60 10.99 14.11
C ALA A 200 26.14 11.62 15.44
N ASN A 201 26.01 12.94 15.44
CA ASN A 201 25.57 13.73 16.59
C ASN A 201 24.05 13.79 16.66
N ALA A 202 23.52 13.91 17.88
CA ALA A 202 22.10 14.05 18.13
C ALA A 202 21.83 14.97 19.33
N SER A 203 20.82 15.81 19.18
CA SER A 203 20.40 16.79 20.19
C SER A 203 19.66 16.16 21.38
N SER A 204 19.19 14.92 21.23
CA SER A 204 18.52 14.17 22.30
C SER A 204 18.80 12.67 22.21
N GLN A 205 18.62 11.97 23.33
CA GLN A 205 18.73 10.51 23.39
C GLN A 205 17.75 9.82 22.44
N ASP A 206 16.52 10.31 22.34
CA ASP A 206 15.51 9.74 21.43
C ASP A 206 15.85 10.00 19.95
N ALA A 207 16.44 11.15 19.63
CA ALA A 207 16.94 11.43 18.28
C ALA A 207 18.07 10.45 17.91
N LEU A 208 18.99 10.15 18.84
CA LEU A 208 20.03 9.16 18.64
C LEU A 208 19.46 7.74 18.50
N MET A 209 18.47 7.37 19.33
CA MET A 209 17.77 6.08 19.22
C MET A 209 17.12 5.93 17.84
N TYR A 210 16.46 6.98 17.36
CA TYR A 210 15.84 6.99 16.04
C TYR A 210 16.89 6.79 14.95
N HIS A 211 18.00 7.53 15.00
CA HIS A 211 19.12 7.37 14.08
C HIS A 211 19.63 5.92 14.05
N ILE A 212 19.91 5.32 15.22
CA ILE A 212 20.46 3.96 15.32
C ILE A 212 19.50 2.91 14.74
N LEU A 213 18.19 3.09 14.88
CA LEU A 213 17.17 2.11 14.47
C LEU A 213 16.68 2.28 13.03
N THR A 214 16.94 3.42 12.40
CA THR A 214 16.41 3.77 11.07
C THR A 214 17.50 4.03 10.02
N SER A 215 18.73 4.34 10.44
CA SER A 215 19.83 4.60 9.51
C SER A 215 20.31 3.32 8.82
N ASP A 216 20.50 3.40 7.50
CA ASP A 216 21.05 2.30 6.68
C ASP A 216 22.48 1.90 7.09
N ILE A 217 23.19 2.79 7.78
CA ILE A 217 24.56 2.55 8.28
C ILE A 217 24.57 1.40 9.31
N HIS A 218 23.45 1.16 10.00
CA HIS A 218 23.31 0.14 11.04
C HIS A 218 22.43 -1.04 10.61
N ARG A 219 22.48 -1.40 9.32
CA ARG A 219 21.72 -2.51 8.74
C ARG A 219 22.02 -3.86 9.41
N ASP A 220 23.23 -4.05 9.92
CA ASP A 220 23.63 -5.24 10.69
C ASP A 220 22.83 -5.39 12.00
N LEU A 221 22.59 -4.28 12.70
CA LEU A 221 21.73 -4.23 13.87
C LEU A 221 20.27 -4.50 13.50
N GLU A 222 19.79 -3.88 12.42
CA GLU A 222 18.42 -4.09 11.96
C GLU A 222 18.12 -5.58 11.65
N ASN A 223 19.04 -6.26 10.99
CA ASN A 223 18.88 -7.68 10.67
C ASN A 223 18.78 -8.55 11.94
N LYS A 224 19.56 -8.23 12.98
CA LYS A 224 19.46 -8.92 14.28
C LYS A 224 18.11 -8.67 14.95
N LEU A 225 17.61 -7.43 14.93
CA LEU A 225 16.31 -7.09 15.52
C LEU A 225 15.14 -7.75 14.77
N ARG A 226 15.19 -7.79 13.43
CA ARG A 226 14.19 -8.46 12.58
C ARG A 226 14.01 -9.94 12.89
N SER A 227 15.05 -10.63 13.37
CA SER A 227 14.94 -12.06 13.74
C SER A 227 14.09 -12.32 14.99
N VAL A 228 13.70 -11.27 15.73
CA VAL A 228 13.02 -11.35 17.03
C VAL A 228 11.67 -10.61 17.03
N ILE A 229 11.23 -10.12 15.86
CA ILE A 229 9.98 -9.41 15.61
C ILE A 229 9.19 -10.18 14.56
#